data_AF-A0A3D4XR31-F1
#
_entry.id   AF-A0A3D4XR31-F1
#
_cell.length_a   1.000
_cell.length_b   1.000
_cell.length_c   1.000
_cell.angle_alpha   90.00
_cell.angle_beta   90.00
_cell.angle_gamma   90.00
#
_symmetry.space_group_name_H-M   'P 1'
#
loop_
_entity.id
_entity.type
_entity.pdbx_description
1 polymer ?
#
loop_
_entity_poly.entity_id
_entity_poly.type
_entity_poly.pdbx_seq_one_letter_code
_entity_poly.pdbx_strand_id
1 'polypeptide(L)'
;MENKKIKEFEAEINLLVEDFQSTAIQYDKASITAETSLFKIAKALAEMKKTLGNDGEKAFKSLKKNASKKLGTSRRNFNKAFKVAISERIRDNQHRLPEHFSVVYPLTSVSEDVFALLLEDETLTPNTTRDELAKKIKDLKKASQSTAEPKSKNIEVPVGYLMIKSEIDFNVDDESLMNELKAKLEELGWSICASPVILGSTKTEEIAQNEVNLDDLSQGNAG
;
A
#
# COMPACT_ATOMS: atom_id res chain seq x y z
N MET A 1 -33.69 -19.30 10.00
CA MET A 1 -33.67 -18.43 8.80
C MET A 1 -32.25 -18.32 8.21
N GLU A 2 -31.20 -18.20 9.05
CA GLU A 2 -29.78 -18.19 8.63
C GLU A 2 -29.34 -19.42 7.82
N ASN A 3 -29.75 -20.62 8.25
CA ASN A 3 -29.38 -21.86 7.56
C ASN A 3 -29.95 -21.94 6.12
N LYS A 4 -31.00 -21.17 5.81
CA LYS A 4 -31.54 -21.06 4.45
C LYS A 4 -30.66 -20.12 3.60
N LYS A 5 -30.32 -18.94 4.12
CA LYS A 5 -29.43 -17.97 3.44
C LYS A 5 -28.04 -18.53 3.17
N ILE A 6 -27.46 -19.28 4.11
CA ILE A 6 -26.17 -19.95 3.91
C ILE A 6 -26.24 -20.91 2.73
N LYS A 7 -27.31 -21.72 2.64
CA LYS A 7 -27.51 -22.66 1.52
C LYS A 7 -27.74 -21.95 0.19
N GLU A 8 -28.41 -20.81 0.18
CA GLU A 8 -28.60 -19.98 -1.01
C GLU A 8 -27.24 -19.48 -1.55
N PHE A 9 -26.39 -18.90 -0.68
CA PHE A 9 -25.04 -18.48 -1.06
C PHE A 9 -24.17 -19.66 -1.49
N GLU A 10 -24.25 -20.80 -0.80
CA GLU A 10 -23.51 -22.00 -1.17
C GLU A 10 -23.90 -22.51 -2.57
N ALA A 11 -25.20 -22.54 -2.88
CA ALA A 11 -25.68 -22.94 -4.20
C ALA A 11 -25.20 -21.95 -5.28
N GLU A 12 -25.35 -20.65 -5.05
CA GLU A 12 -24.90 -19.61 -5.99
C GLU A 12 -23.39 -19.69 -6.26
N ILE A 13 -22.56 -19.76 -5.21
CA ILE A 13 -21.11 -19.81 -5.34
C ILE A 13 -20.68 -21.09 -6.06
N ASN A 14 -21.30 -22.24 -5.77
CA ASN A 14 -21.00 -23.48 -6.46
C ASN A 14 -21.33 -23.39 -7.96
N LEU A 15 -22.49 -22.84 -8.32
CA LEU A 15 -22.88 -22.61 -9.71
C LEU A 15 -21.89 -21.70 -10.45
N LEU A 16 -21.48 -20.58 -9.83
CA LEU A 16 -20.51 -19.66 -10.43
C LEU A 16 -19.13 -20.31 -10.62
N VAL A 17 -18.71 -21.19 -9.69
CA VAL A 17 -17.45 -21.93 -9.81
C VAL A 17 -17.52 -22.98 -10.91
N GLU A 18 -18.65 -23.67 -11.05
CA GLU A 18 -18.88 -24.66 -12.12
C GLU A 18 -18.91 -23.97 -13.50
N ASP A 19 -19.58 -22.82 -13.61
CA ASP A 19 -19.58 -21.97 -14.81
C ASP A 19 -18.17 -21.52 -15.17
N PHE A 20 -17.38 -21.07 -14.20
CA PHE A 20 -15.97 -20.73 -14.43
C PHE A 20 -15.16 -21.92 -14.93
N GLN A 21 -15.30 -23.09 -14.32
CA GLN A 21 -14.54 -24.29 -14.71
C GLN A 21 -14.90 -24.76 -16.12
N SER A 22 -16.18 -24.76 -16.48
CA SER A 22 -16.63 -25.12 -17.83
C SER A 22 -16.13 -24.12 -18.90
N THR A 23 -16.14 -22.83 -18.58
CA THR A 23 -15.67 -21.77 -19.48
C THR A 23 -14.14 -21.76 -19.63
N ALA A 24 -13.40 -22.02 -18.55
CA ALA A 24 -11.93 -22.05 -18.55
C ALA A 24 -11.34 -23.27 -19.29
N ILE A 25 -12.09 -24.37 -19.42
CA ILE A 25 -11.68 -25.55 -20.19
C ILE A 25 -11.73 -25.29 -21.71
N GLN A 26 -12.50 -24.30 -22.16
CA GLN A 26 -12.70 -24.02 -23.59
C GLN A 26 -11.80 -22.94 -24.17
N TYR A 27 -11.05 -22.18 -23.36
CA TYR A 27 -10.27 -21.03 -23.84
C TYR A 27 -8.87 -20.94 -23.22
N ASP A 28 -7.85 -21.04 -24.08
CA ASP A 28 -6.41 -20.92 -23.76
C ASP A 28 -5.94 -19.46 -23.56
N LYS A 29 -6.86 -18.54 -23.23
CA LYS A 29 -6.54 -17.14 -22.98
C LYS A 29 -7.03 -16.74 -21.61
N ALA A 30 -6.18 -16.02 -20.88
CA ALA A 30 -6.59 -15.14 -19.79
C ALA A 30 -7.57 -14.09 -20.36
N SER A 31 -8.81 -14.52 -20.56
CA SER A 31 -9.87 -13.78 -21.23
C SER A 31 -10.55 -12.86 -20.22
N ILE A 32 -11.05 -11.73 -20.71
CA ILE A 32 -12.02 -10.85 -20.03
C ILE A 32 -13.12 -11.67 -19.33
N THR A 33 -13.53 -12.81 -19.93
CA THR A 33 -14.49 -13.75 -19.37
C THR A 33 -14.02 -14.39 -18.07
N ALA A 34 -12.76 -14.86 -18.00
CA ALA A 34 -12.20 -15.46 -16.80
C ALA A 34 -12.09 -14.44 -15.67
N GLU A 35 -11.70 -13.21 -16.00
CA GLU A 35 -11.64 -12.11 -15.03
C GLU A 35 -13.04 -11.78 -14.47
N THR A 36 -14.02 -11.63 -15.36
CA THR A 36 -15.42 -11.36 -15.00
C THR A 36 -15.99 -12.44 -14.09
N SER A 37 -15.80 -13.73 -14.44
CA SER A 37 -16.32 -14.85 -13.65
C SER A 37 -15.64 -14.97 -12.28
N LEU A 38 -14.31 -14.79 -12.20
CA LEU A 38 -13.62 -14.74 -10.91
C LEU A 38 -14.14 -13.60 -10.02
N PHE A 39 -14.46 -12.45 -10.61
CA PHE A 39 -14.99 -11.33 -9.86
C PHE A 39 -16.43 -11.55 -9.38
N LYS A 40 -17.27 -12.21 -10.17
CA LYS A 40 -18.63 -12.63 -9.74
C LYS A 40 -18.57 -13.53 -8.51
N ILE A 41 -17.72 -14.56 -8.52
CA ILE A 41 -17.51 -15.45 -7.37
C ILE A 41 -17.03 -14.65 -6.15
N ALA A 42 -16.10 -13.71 -6.36
CA ALA A 42 -15.59 -12.85 -5.30
C ALA A 42 -16.67 -11.93 -4.70
N LYS A 43 -17.55 -11.35 -5.54
CA LYS A 43 -18.68 -10.50 -5.11
C LYS A 43 -19.68 -11.29 -4.27
N ALA A 44 -20.09 -12.49 -4.72
CA ALA A 44 -21.00 -13.35 -3.96
C ALA A 44 -20.44 -13.70 -2.56
N LEU A 45 -19.14 -14.01 -2.47
CA LEU A 45 -18.48 -14.26 -1.18
C LEU A 45 -18.37 -13.00 -0.31
N ALA A 46 -18.14 -11.82 -0.90
CA ALA A 46 -18.12 -10.56 -0.17
C ALA A 46 -19.51 -10.20 0.37
N GLU A 47 -20.56 -10.42 -0.42
CA GLU A 47 -21.95 -10.22 -0.03
C GLU A 47 -22.39 -11.18 1.08
N MET A 48 -22.01 -12.46 0.99
CA MET A 48 -22.21 -13.43 2.06
C MET A 48 -21.60 -12.93 3.37
N LYS A 49 -20.34 -12.48 3.32
CA LYS A 49 -19.63 -11.95 4.50
C LYS A 49 -20.34 -10.72 5.08
N LYS A 50 -20.81 -9.81 4.23
CA LYS A 50 -21.56 -8.62 4.65
C LYS A 50 -22.91 -8.97 5.28
N THR A 51 -23.62 -9.93 4.69
CA THR A 51 -25.00 -10.27 5.06
C THR A 51 -25.08 -11.11 6.34
N LEU A 52 -24.15 -12.04 6.51
CA LEU A 52 -24.17 -13.00 7.62
C LEU A 52 -23.23 -12.61 8.77
N GLY A 53 -22.35 -11.64 8.57
CA GLY A 53 -21.41 -11.17 9.59
C GLY A 53 -20.65 -12.32 10.27
N ASN A 54 -20.58 -12.27 11.60
CA ASN A 54 -19.88 -13.28 12.40
C ASN A 54 -20.58 -14.64 12.39
N ASP A 55 -21.90 -14.68 12.28
CA ASP A 55 -22.71 -15.91 12.31
C ASP A 55 -22.43 -16.79 11.07
N GLY A 56 -22.06 -16.16 9.96
CA GLY A 56 -21.65 -16.83 8.73
C GLY A 56 -20.18 -17.19 8.62
N GLU A 57 -19.31 -16.81 9.57
CA GLU A 57 -17.85 -16.84 9.38
C GLU A 57 -17.30 -18.25 9.11
N LYS A 58 -17.83 -19.27 9.80
CA LYS A 58 -17.43 -20.67 9.58
C LYS A 58 -17.79 -21.15 8.17
N ALA A 59 -19.01 -20.85 7.73
CA ALA A 59 -19.49 -21.19 6.39
C ALA A 59 -18.72 -20.43 5.31
N PHE A 60 -18.51 -19.13 5.51
CA PHE A 60 -17.70 -18.28 4.63
C PHE A 60 -16.27 -18.84 4.44
N LYS A 61 -15.56 -19.15 5.54
CA LYS A 61 -14.21 -19.73 5.48
C LYS A 61 -14.20 -21.06 4.71
N SER A 62 -15.19 -21.91 4.95
CA SER A 62 -15.33 -23.20 4.26
C SER A 62 -15.55 -23.00 2.76
N LEU A 63 -16.54 -22.19 2.37
CA LEU A 63 -16.88 -21.92 0.97
C LEU A 63 -15.75 -21.24 0.22
N LYS A 64 -15.10 -20.23 0.83
CA LYS A 64 -13.93 -19.57 0.23
C LYS A 64 -12.78 -20.55 -0.01
N LYS A 65 -12.53 -21.47 0.93
CA LYS A 65 -11.50 -22.51 0.79
C LYS A 65 -11.87 -23.49 -0.32
N ASN A 66 -13.12 -23.92 -0.39
CA ASN A 66 -13.61 -24.85 -1.40
C ASN A 66 -13.57 -24.24 -2.80
N ALA A 67 -14.07 -23.02 -2.97
CA ALA A 67 -13.96 -22.25 -4.21
C ALA A 67 -12.49 -22.10 -4.62
N SER A 68 -11.61 -21.67 -3.71
CA SER A 68 -10.16 -21.55 -3.99
C SER A 68 -9.52 -22.85 -4.47
N LYS A 69 -9.95 -24.01 -3.95
CA LYS A 69 -9.44 -25.33 -4.38
C LYS A 69 -9.93 -25.65 -5.79
N LYS A 70 -11.23 -25.48 -6.06
CA LYS A 70 -11.82 -25.74 -7.38
C LYS A 70 -11.25 -24.83 -8.47
N LEU A 71 -10.93 -23.58 -8.13
CA LEU A 71 -10.32 -22.61 -9.06
C LEU A 71 -8.84 -22.90 -9.41
N GLY A 72 -8.18 -23.82 -8.70
CA GLY A 72 -6.84 -24.31 -9.03
C GLY A 72 -5.80 -23.20 -9.25
N THR A 73 -5.23 -23.13 -10.46
CA THR A 73 -4.21 -22.15 -10.86
C THR A 73 -4.70 -20.70 -10.76
N SER A 74 -6.01 -20.46 -10.81
CA SER A 74 -6.61 -19.13 -10.70
C SER A 74 -6.74 -18.62 -9.27
N ARG A 75 -6.33 -19.40 -8.26
CA ARG A 75 -6.41 -19.01 -6.83
C ARG A 75 -5.76 -17.66 -6.52
N ARG A 76 -4.62 -17.34 -7.15
CA ARG A 76 -3.94 -16.04 -6.96
C ARG A 76 -4.82 -14.88 -7.45
N ASN A 77 -5.44 -15.03 -8.63
CA ASN A 77 -6.30 -14.00 -9.21
C ASN A 77 -7.63 -13.89 -8.46
N PHE A 78 -8.19 -15.02 -8.02
CA PHE A 78 -9.36 -15.04 -7.13
C PHE A 78 -9.13 -14.25 -5.83
N ASN A 79 -7.96 -14.41 -5.19
CA ASN A 79 -7.65 -13.65 -3.98
C ASN A 79 -7.56 -12.14 -4.26
N LYS A 80 -7.04 -11.73 -5.42
CA LYS A 80 -7.03 -10.33 -5.84
C LYS A 80 -8.44 -9.80 -6.05
N ALA A 81 -9.26 -10.53 -6.79
CA ALA A 81 -10.67 -10.22 -7.03
C ALA A 81 -11.44 -10.06 -5.70
N PHE A 82 -11.19 -10.97 -4.74
CA PHE A 82 -11.79 -10.89 -3.42
C PHE A 82 -11.39 -9.64 -2.64
N LYS A 83 -10.10 -9.23 -2.66
CA LYS A 83 -9.67 -7.97 -2.03
C LYS A 83 -10.36 -6.75 -2.62
N VAL A 84 -10.54 -6.73 -3.94
CA VAL A 84 -11.27 -5.67 -4.63
C VAL A 84 -12.74 -5.67 -4.20
N ALA A 85 -13.40 -6.84 -4.20
CA ALA A 85 -14.83 -6.96 -3.88
C ALA A 85 -15.18 -6.50 -2.45
N ILE A 86 -14.29 -6.71 -1.48
CA ILE A 86 -14.52 -6.25 -0.09
C ILE A 86 -14.13 -4.79 0.15
N SER A 87 -13.44 -4.14 -0.79
CA SER A 87 -12.95 -2.77 -0.61
C SER A 87 -14.09 -1.77 -0.79
N GLU A 88 -14.46 -1.07 0.29
CA GLU A 88 -15.52 -0.06 0.27
C GLU A 88 -15.14 1.14 -0.59
N ARG A 89 -13.94 1.69 -0.41
CA ARG A 89 -13.46 2.82 -1.23
C ARG A 89 -13.50 2.56 -2.74
N ILE A 90 -13.24 1.32 -3.17
CA ILE A 90 -13.35 0.95 -4.59
C ILE A 90 -14.83 0.85 -5.00
N ARG A 91 -15.67 0.24 -4.17
CA ARG A 91 -17.11 0.10 -4.43
C ARG A 91 -17.81 1.45 -4.56
N ASP A 92 -17.51 2.37 -3.66
CA ASP A 92 -18.15 3.69 -3.60
C ASP A 92 -17.75 4.55 -4.81
N ASN A 93 -16.56 4.29 -5.38
CA ASN A 93 -16.03 5.00 -6.53
C ASN A 93 -16.05 4.19 -7.84
N GLN A 94 -16.81 3.09 -7.89
CA GLN A 94 -16.81 2.16 -9.04
C GLN A 94 -17.11 2.83 -10.39
N HIS A 95 -17.88 3.93 -10.39
CA HIS A 95 -18.27 4.67 -11.60
C HIS A 95 -17.12 5.46 -12.24
N ARG A 96 -16.03 5.70 -11.49
CA ARG A 96 -14.84 6.41 -11.95
C ARG A 96 -13.66 5.49 -12.24
N LEU A 97 -13.73 4.27 -11.71
CA LEU A 97 -12.65 3.31 -11.75
C LEU A 97 -12.82 2.32 -12.91
N PRO A 98 -11.73 1.74 -13.43
CA PRO A 98 -11.80 0.65 -14.40
C PRO A 98 -12.60 -0.55 -13.88
N GLU A 99 -13.37 -1.20 -14.76
CA GLU A 99 -14.23 -2.34 -14.40
C GLU A 99 -13.44 -3.61 -14.05
N HIS A 100 -12.26 -3.75 -14.64
CA HIS A 100 -11.39 -4.91 -14.48
C HIS A 100 -10.74 -4.93 -13.09
N PHE A 101 -11.05 -5.95 -12.28
CA PHE A 101 -10.48 -6.06 -10.92
C PHE A 101 -8.95 -6.10 -10.93
N SER A 102 -8.34 -6.64 -11.98
CA SER A 102 -6.88 -6.72 -12.11
C SER A 102 -6.23 -5.34 -12.30
N VAL A 103 -6.97 -4.39 -12.87
CA VAL A 103 -6.58 -3.00 -13.03
C VAL A 103 -6.71 -2.27 -11.70
N VAL A 104 -7.85 -2.38 -11.02
CA VAL A 104 -8.10 -1.66 -9.75
C VAL A 104 -7.48 -2.31 -8.52
N TYR A 105 -7.02 -3.56 -8.59
CA TYR A 105 -6.39 -4.27 -7.48
C TYR A 105 -5.28 -3.49 -6.73
N PRO A 106 -4.35 -2.78 -7.40
CA PRO A 106 -3.33 -1.98 -6.72
C PRO A 106 -3.93 -0.95 -5.75
N LEU A 107 -5.11 -0.42 -6.07
CA LEU A 107 -5.85 0.53 -5.23
C LEU A 107 -6.32 -0.08 -3.93
N THR A 108 -6.25 -1.40 -3.72
CA THR A 108 -6.57 -2.02 -2.42
C THR A 108 -5.47 -1.80 -1.38
N SER A 109 -4.29 -1.29 -1.79
CA SER A 109 -3.10 -1.18 -0.95
C SER A 109 -2.46 0.20 -0.89
N VAL A 110 -3.05 1.20 -1.56
CA VAL A 110 -2.62 2.60 -1.45
C VAL A 110 -3.13 3.22 -0.15
N SER A 111 -2.45 4.25 0.35
CA SER A 111 -2.95 5.07 1.47
C SER A 111 -4.20 5.84 1.05
N GLU A 112 -4.98 6.31 2.03
CA GLU A 112 -6.15 7.14 1.76
C GLU A 112 -5.77 8.44 1.04
N ASP A 113 -4.68 9.09 1.43
CA ASP A 113 -4.21 10.33 0.76
C ASP A 113 -3.93 10.11 -0.74
N VAL A 114 -3.24 9.02 -1.08
CA VAL A 114 -2.95 8.69 -2.48
C VAL A 114 -4.23 8.31 -3.22
N PHE A 115 -5.17 7.63 -2.55
CA PHE A 115 -6.46 7.30 -3.15
C PHE A 115 -7.30 8.54 -3.43
N ALA A 116 -7.35 9.51 -2.50
CA ALA A 116 -8.03 10.78 -2.67
C ALA A 116 -7.44 11.58 -3.83
N LEU A 117 -6.11 11.73 -3.88
CA LEU A 117 -5.42 12.40 -5.00
C LEU A 117 -5.67 11.73 -6.35
N LEU A 118 -5.78 10.39 -6.39
CA LEU A 118 -6.16 9.67 -7.61
C LEU A 118 -7.60 9.96 -8.03
N LEU A 119 -8.51 10.18 -7.09
CA LEU A 119 -9.89 10.58 -7.39
C LEU A 119 -9.99 12.05 -7.78
N GLU A 120 -9.05 12.91 -7.40
CA GLU A 120 -9.03 14.30 -7.88
C GLU A 120 -8.44 14.41 -9.30
N ASP A 121 -7.63 13.43 -9.71
CA ASP A 121 -7.07 13.34 -11.05
C ASP A 121 -8.16 13.08 -12.11
N GLU A 122 -8.48 14.12 -12.89
CA GLU A 122 -9.46 14.08 -13.99
C GLU A 122 -9.11 13.06 -15.09
N THR A 123 -7.84 12.65 -15.18
CA THR A 123 -7.40 11.67 -16.19
C THR A 123 -7.62 10.23 -15.74
N LEU A 124 -8.10 9.97 -14.52
CA LEU A 124 -8.55 8.66 -14.08
C LEU A 124 -9.96 8.40 -14.62
N THR A 125 -10.07 7.44 -15.53
CA THR A 125 -11.33 7.10 -16.20
C THR A 125 -11.58 5.60 -16.15
N PRO A 126 -12.80 5.13 -16.44
CA PRO A 126 -13.09 3.70 -16.57
C PRO A 126 -12.24 2.97 -17.62
N ASN A 127 -11.63 3.70 -18.55
CA ASN A 127 -10.76 3.14 -19.60
C ASN A 127 -9.27 3.16 -19.23
N THR A 128 -8.90 3.70 -18.07
CA THR A 128 -7.50 3.74 -17.64
C THR A 128 -6.93 2.33 -17.53
N THR A 129 -5.79 2.11 -18.16
CA THR A 129 -5.11 0.81 -18.16
C THR A 129 -4.38 0.56 -16.85
N ARG A 130 -3.99 -0.69 -16.62
CA ARG A 130 -3.22 -1.06 -15.42
C ARG A 130 -1.88 -0.33 -15.33
N ASP A 131 -1.18 -0.16 -16.44
CA ASP A 131 0.16 0.46 -16.45
C ASP A 131 0.08 1.96 -16.22
N GLU A 132 -0.92 2.63 -16.81
CA GLU A 132 -1.24 4.03 -16.53
C GLU A 132 -1.57 4.24 -15.05
N LEU A 133 -2.44 3.41 -14.49
CA LEU A 133 -2.81 3.49 -13.08
C LEU A 133 -1.60 3.26 -12.16
N ALA A 134 -0.76 2.26 -12.47
CA ALA A 134 0.44 1.98 -11.70
C ALA A 134 1.44 3.14 -11.75
N LYS A 135 1.59 3.79 -12.91
CA LYS A 135 2.42 4.97 -13.07
C LYS A 135 1.90 6.13 -12.21
N LYS A 136 0.61 6.43 -12.29
CA LYS A 136 -0.03 7.48 -11.47
C LYS A 136 0.15 7.26 -9.97
N ILE A 137 -0.10 6.04 -9.49
CA ILE A 137 0.12 5.68 -8.08
C ILE A 137 1.57 5.95 -7.68
N LYS A 138 2.54 5.60 -8.54
CA LYS A 138 3.96 5.80 -8.27
C LYS A 138 4.34 7.28 -8.22
N ASP A 139 3.83 8.07 -9.15
CA ASP A 139 4.12 9.50 -9.26
C ASP A 139 3.53 10.27 -8.07
N LEU A 140 2.27 9.96 -7.68
CA LEU A 140 1.64 10.54 -6.50
C LEU A 140 2.36 10.14 -5.21
N LYS A 141 2.77 8.88 -5.05
CA LYS A 141 3.55 8.45 -3.89
C LYS A 141 4.86 9.22 -3.73
N LYS A 142 5.53 9.54 -4.84
CA LYS A 142 6.75 10.35 -4.81
C LYS A 142 6.45 11.80 -4.42
N ALA A 143 5.40 12.38 -5.00
CA ALA A 143 4.98 13.75 -4.68
C ALA A 143 4.58 13.89 -3.20
N SER A 144 3.82 12.92 -2.65
CA SER A 144 3.44 12.91 -1.24
C SER A 144 4.64 12.71 -0.29
N GLN A 145 5.70 12.05 -0.73
CA GLN A 145 6.94 11.89 0.04
C GLN A 145 7.81 13.15 0.02
N SER A 146 7.74 13.99 -1.03
CA SER A 146 8.47 15.25 -1.08
C SER A 146 7.79 16.38 -0.31
N THR A 147 6.48 16.28 -0.05
CA THR A 147 5.71 17.26 0.74
C THR A 147 5.56 16.90 2.22
N ALA A 148 6.06 15.75 2.66
CA ALA A 148 6.13 15.43 4.08
C ALA A 148 7.18 16.36 4.73
N GLU A 149 6.78 17.10 5.78
CA GLU A 149 7.70 17.92 6.57
C GLU A 149 8.96 17.11 6.88
N PRO A 150 10.16 17.71 6.70
CA PRO A 150 11.40 17.00 6.96
C PRO A 150 11.37 16.56 8.43
N LYS A 151 11.35 15.24 8.66
CA LYS A 151 11.52 14.69 10.00
C LYS A 151 12.82 15.26 10.56
N SER A 152 12.72 16.15 11.54
CA SER A 152 13.85 16.80 12.19
C SER A 152 14.80 15.72 12.69
N LYS A 153 15.98 15.61 12.07
CA LYS A 153 17.07 14.79 12.60
C LYS A 153 17.76 15.62 13.67
N ASN A 154 17.74 15.13 14.91
CA ASN A 154 18.55 15.72 15.97
C ASN A 154 20.02 15.54 15.64
N ILE A 155 20.75 16.65 15.53
CA ILE A 155 22.20 16.68 15.42
C ILE A 155 22.73 17.08 16.80
N GLU A 156 23.33 16.13 17.50
CA GLU A 156 24.17 16.40 18.67
C GLU A 156 25.57 16.78 18.18
N VAL A 157 26.02 17.98 18.55
CA VAL A 157 27.37 18.47 18.27
C VAL A 157 28.14 18.54 19.58
N PRO A 158 29.35 17.95 19.70
CA PRO A 158 30.16 18.08 20.90
C PRO A 158 30.63 19.53 21.08
N VAL A 159 30.45 20.07 22.28
CA VAL A 159 30.80 21.44 22.62
C VAL A 159 32.32 21.57 22.74
N GLY A 160 32.91 22.22 21.75
CA GLY A 160 34.27 22.75 21.77
C GLY A 160 34.44 23.70 20.59
N TYR A 161 34.33 25.00 20.85
CA TYR A 161 34.28 26.12 19.90
C TYR A 161 32.90 26.39 19.28
N LEU A 162 32.45 27.64 19.40
CA LEU A 162 31.10 28.13 19.08
C LEU A 162 30.67 27.72 17.66
N MET A 163 29.61 26.91 17.58
CA MET A 163 28.91 26.60 16.33
C MET A 163 27.73 27.56 16.18
N ILE A 164 27.82 28.51 15.24
CA ILE A 164 26.65 29.31 14.84
C ILE A 164 25.73 28.41 14.02
N LYS A 165 24.49 28.25 14.50
CA LYS A 165 23.41 27.62 13.73
C LYS A 165 22.65 28.70 12.97
N SER A 166 22.69 28.65 11.65
CA SER A 166 21.75 29.37 10.78
C SER A 166 21.02 28.38 9.89
N GLU A 167 19.70 28.49 9.84
CA GLU A 167 18.88 27.81 8.84
C GLU A 167 19.06 28.54 7.51
N ILE A 168 19.52 27.84 6.48
CA ILE A 168 19.61 28.36 5.12
C ILE A 168 18.82 27.41 4.23
N ASP A 169 17.81 27.96 3.55
CA ASP A 169 16.98 27.24 2.58
C ASP A 169 17.80 26.86 1.35
N PHE A 170 17.89 25.55 1.06
CA PHE A 170 18.65 25.05 -0.08
C PHE A 170 17.85 25.17 -1.37
N ASN A 171 18.06 26.27 -2.10
CA ASN A 171 17.78 26.29 -3.53
C ASN A 171 18.73 27.21 -4.32
N VAL A 172 19.98 27.31 -3.85
CA VAL A 172 20.99 28.19 -4.43
C VAL A 172 22.26 27.40 -4.69
N ASP A 173 22.79 27.57 -5.88
CA ASP A 173 24.06 27.10 -6.40
C ASP A 173 25.22 27.33 -5.41
N ASP A 174 26.06 26.30 -5.23
CA ASP A 174 27.10 26.18 -4.17
C ASP A 174 28.01 27.42 -4.08
N GLU A 175 28.26 28.10 -5.20
CA GLU A 175 29.12 29.29 -5.26
C GLU A 175 28.44 30.53 -4.67
N SER A 176 27.14 30.71 -4.90
CA SER A 176 26.37 31.83 -4.36
C SER A 176 26.14 31.66 -2.85
N LEU A 177 25.94 30.43 -2.37
CA LEU A 177 25.84 30.13 -0.93
C LEU A 177 27.16 30.42 -0.19
N MET A 178 28.29 30.04 -0.78
CA MET A 178 29.60 30.32 -0.19
C MET A 178 29.93 31.81 -0.17
N ASN A 179 29.43 32.58 -1.13
CA ASN A 179 29.58 34.03 -1.15
C ASN A 179 28.69 34.72 -0.11
N GLU A 180 27.45 34.28 0.07
CA GLU A 180 26.54 34.82 1.09
C GLU A 180 27.02 34.49 2.52
N LEU A 181 27.50 33.25 2.73
CA LEU A 181 28.07 32.84 4.02
C LEU A 181 29.33 33.64 4.37
N LYS A 182 30.21 33.89 3.39
CA LYS A 182 31.38 34.75 3.59
C LYS A 182 30.99 36.18 3.95
N ALA A 183 30.01 36.75 3.25
CA ALA A 183 29.55 38.11 3.51
C ALA A 183 28.98 38.27 4.94
N LYS A 184 28.15 37.32 5.39
CA LYS A 184 27.59 37.34 6.76
C LYS A 184 28.65 37.12 7.84
N LEU A 185 29.67 36.32 7.57
CA LEU A 185 30.76 36.10 8.52
C LEU A 185 31.69 37.32 8.60
N GLU A 186 31.95 38.02 7.49
CA GLU A 186 32.67 39.29 7.48
C GLU A 186 31.93 40.40 8.23
N GLU A 187 30.60 40.50 8.11
CA GLU A 187 29.76 41.42 8.90
C GLU A 187 29.85 41.17 10.41
N LEU A 188 30.08 39.91 10.81
CA LEU A 188 30.30 39.52 12.21
C LEU A 188 31.78 39.67 12.65
N GLY A 189 32.65 40.19 11.78
CA GLY A 189 34.07 40.40 12.02
C GLY A 189 34.91 39.13 12.00
N TRP A 190 34.41 38.05 11.39
CA TRP A 190 35.04 36.73 11.39
C TRP A 190 35.55 36.39 9.98
N SER A 191 36.85 36.09 9.86
CA SER A 191 37.43 35.66 8.58
C SER A 191 37.49 34.14 8.47
N ILE A 192 37.00 33.58 7.37
CA ILE A 192 37.18 32.15 7.05
C ILE A 192 38.63 31.94 6.59
N CYS A 193 39.52 31.57 7.52
CA CYS A 193 40.87 31.15 7.16
C CYS A 193 40.78 29.81 6.42
N ALA A 194 41.36 29.76 5.23
CA ALA A 194 41.30 28.63 4.30
C ALA A 194 41.59 27.27 4.97
N SER A 195 40.54 26.53 5.30
CA SER A 195 40.58 25.09 5.55
C SER A 195 39.20 24.50 5.27
N PRO A 196 39.13 23.26 4.76
CA PRO A 196 38.06 22.85 3.87
C PRO A 196 36.75 22.68 4.62
N VAL A 197 35.68 23.23 4.05
CA VAL A 197 34.31 22.85 4.39
C VAL A 197 34.15 21.38 4.00
N ILE A 198 34.06 20.50 4.99
CA ILE A 198 33.85 19.07 4.74
C ILE A 198 32.35 18.81 4.72
N LEU A 199 31.80 18.60 3.52
CA LEU A 199 30.45 18.08 3.34
C LEU A 199 30.47 16.58 3.65
N GLY A 200 30.04 16.19 4.85
CA GLY A 200 29.93 14.79 5.25
C GLY A 200 28.69 14.11 4.68
N SER A 201 28.86 13.00 3.97
CA SER A 201 27.76 12.07 3.63
C SER A 201 27.81 10.85 4.55
N THR A 202 26.74 10.53 5.27
CA THR A 202 26.71 9.31 6.11
C THR A 202 26.01 8.15 5.41
N LYS A 203 26.76 7.04 5.24
CA LYS A 203 26.27 5.70 4.92
C LYS A 203 25.52 5.12 6.13
N THR A 204 24.46 4.37 5.87
CA THR A 204 23.66 3.64 6.86
C THR A 204 24.36 2.33 7.22
N GLU A 205 24.71 2.12 8.49
CA GLU A 205 25.03 0.80 9.03
C GLU A 205 23.76 0.19 9.67
N GLU A 206 23.46 -1.05 9.29
CA GLU A 206 22.40 -1.89 9.85
C GLU A 206 22.76 -2.31 11.29
N ILE A 207 21.79 -2.28 12.21
CA ILE A 207 21.78 -3.17 13.37
C ILE A 207 20.46 -3.93 13.39
N ALA A 208 20.60 -5.25 13.38
CA ALA A 208 19.54 -6.24 13.46
C ALA A 208 18.97 -6.35 14.89
N GLN A 209 17.68 -6.69 14.90
CA GLN A 209 16.81 -7.25 15.94
C GLN A 209 17.46 -7.80 17.24
N ASN A 210 16.81 -7.50 18.37
CA ASN A 210 16.48 -8.51 19.38
C ASN A 210 15.20 -8.13 20.13
N GLU A 211 14.14 -8.92 19.91
CA GLU A 211 12.93 -8.96 20.71
C GLU A 211 13.24 -9.58 22.08
N VAL A 212 12.82 -8.93 23.17
CA VAL A 212 12.79 -9.56 24.50
C VAL A 212 11.45 -10.29 24.63
N ASN A 213 11.51 -11.62 24.62
CA ASN A 213 10.42 -12.52 24.98
C ASN A 213 10.15 -12.44 26.50
N LEU A 214 8.92 -12.06 26.85
CA LEU A 214 8.33 -12.24 28.17
C LEU A 214 7.73 -13.65 28.25
N ASP A 215 8.52 -14.64 28.67
CA ASP A 215 8.03 -15.98 29.03
C ASP A 215 9.05 -16.74 29.90
N ASP A 216 9.45 -16.16 31.04
CA ASP A 216 10.24 -16.92 32.04
C ASP A 216 9.97 -16.48 33.50
N LEU A 217 8.69 -16.37 33.86
CA LEU A 217 8.22 -16.30 35.24
C LEU A 217 7.19 -17.42 35.48
N SER A 218 7.65 -18.68 35.55
CA SER A 218 7.13 -19.68 36.51
C SER A 218 7.69 -21.08 36.25
N GLN A 219 8.89 -21.41 36.71
CA GLN A 219 9.29 -22.73 37.29
C GLN A 219 10.62 -22.50 38.03
N GLY A 220 10.83 -22.83 39.31
CA GLY A 220 9.99 -23.41 40.33
C GLY A 220 10.72 -23.26 41.67
N ASN A 221 10.01 -23.56 42.76
CA ASN A 221 10.67 -23.99 43.99
C ASN A 221 9.82 -25.11 44.59
N ALA A 222 10.31 -26.33 44.37
CA ALA A 222 10.08 -27.44 45.27
C ALA A 222 11.19 -27.35 46.34
N GLY A 223 10.75 -27.27 47.59
CA GLY A 223 11.54 -27.28 48.82
C GLY A 223 10.57 -27.33 49.97
#